data_AF-A0A1H7TJ98-F1
#
_entry.id   AF-A0A1H7TJ98-F1
#
_cell.length_a   1.000
_cell.length_b   1.000
_cell.length_c   1.000
_cell.angle_alpha   90.00
_cell.angle_beta   90.00
_cell.angle_gamma   90.00
#
_symmetry.space_group_name_H-M   'P 1'
#
loop_
_entity.id
_entity.type
_entity.pdbx_description
1 polymer ?
#
loop_
_entity_poly.entity_id
_entity_poly.type
_entity_poly.pdbx_seq_one_letter_code
_entity_poly.pdbx_strand_id
1 'polypeptide(L)'
;MSTGSGQQKEELLPSGTTDQLYTTHDISRLLQVDPSTVSKWIDRGILMAFRTPGGHRRVRSTDLRSFLIAHQMPVPDELGSGTVKLLVVDDERPVLDAIKRAFKPYTAQVELQSTSSGVEALLLVSEQKPHGMLIDLNMPDIDGLEVCRRIRARKQMESVRLITMTSNHSPDVVEQSKQAGAIACLAKPLDVQQVLELFRIPLALGVKK
;
A
#
# COMPACT_ATOMS: atom_id res chain seq x y z
N MET A 1 -10.46 50.76 24.43
CA MET A 1 -11.55 49.78 24.27
C MET A 1 -11.50 49.36 22.81
N SER A 2 -10.83 48.25 22.48
CA SER A 2 -11.38 46.87 22.43
C SER A 2 -12.50 46.77 21.38
N THR A 3 -12.53 45.89 20.40
CA THR A 3 -11.76 44.67 20.08
C THR A 3 -12.19 44.27 18.66
N GLY A 4 -11.25 44.05 17.74
CA GLY A 4 -11.52 43.47 16.41
C GLY A 4 -10.97 42.06 16.35
N SER A 5 -11.85 41.08 16.58
CA SER A 5 -11.54 39.65 16.62
C SER A 5 -11.22 39.13 15.20
N GLY A 6 -9.95 39.09 14.84
CA GLY A 6 -9.48 38.39 13.64
C GLY A 6 -9.52 36.88 13.87
N GLN A 7 -10.54 36.20 13.36
CA GLN A 7 -10.57 34.75 13.25
C GLN A 7 -9.46 34.31 12.28
N GLN A 8 -8.42 33.68 12.81
CA GLN A 8 -7.45 32.96 12.00
C GLN A 8 -8.16 31.74 11.38
N LYS A 9 -8.19 31.69 10.05
CA LYS A 9 -8.56 30.50 9.29
C LYS A 9 -7.50 29.43 9.56
N GLU A 10 -7.86 28.45 10.39
CA GLU A 10 -7.17 27.16 10.44
C GLU A 10 -7.33 26.50 9.07
N GLU A 11 -6.23 26.49 8.31
CA GLU A 11 -6.12 25.82 7.03
C GLU A 11 -6.16 24.31 7.29
N LEU A 12 -7.36 23.73 7.21
CA LEU A 12 -7.59 22.29 7.28
C LEU A 12 -6.80 21.59 6.17
N LEU A 13 -5.66 21.00 6.54
CA LEU A 13 -4.93 20.07 5.68
C LEU A 13 -5.85 18.88 5.34
N PRO A 14 -5.92 18.45 4.07
CA PRO A 14 -6.83 17.38 3.66
C PRO A 14 -6.43 16.05 4.30
N SER A 15 -7.36 15.48 5.07
CA SER A 15 -7.30 14.15 5.67
C SER A 15 -7.41 13.05 4.60
N GLY A 16 -6.36 12.90 3.79
CA GLY A 16 -5.98 11.59 3.26
C GLY A 16 -5.18 10.86 4.34
N THR A 17 -5.24 9.54 4.41
CA THR A 17 -4.47 8.76 5.38
C THR A 17 -2.98 8.93 5.09
N THR A 18 -2.37 9.99 5.61
CA THR A 18 -0.93 10.24 5.55
C THR A 18 -0.25 9.13 6.33
N ASP A 19 0.56 8.35 5.62
CA ASP A 19 1.50 7.38 6.18
C ASP A 19 2.30 8.06 7.30
N GLN A 20 2.04 7.67 8.55
CA GLN A 20 2.54 8.36 9.73
C GLN A 20 4.07 8.32 9.74
N LEU A 21 4.70 9.47 10.01
CA LEU A 21 6.14 9.59 10.01
C LEU A 21 6.70 9.47 11.42
N TYR A 22 7.72 8.63 11.57
CA TYR A 22 8.46 8.41 12.80
C TYR A 22 9.86 9.00 12.69
N THR A 23 10.31 9.63 13.77
CA THR A 23 11.71 10.01 13.97
C THR A 23 12.51 8.83 14.53
N THR A 24 13.83 8.93 14.48
CA THR A 24 14.73 7.96 15.14
C THR A 24 14.42 7.79 16.63
N HIS A 25 14.01 8.87 17.32
CA HIS A 25 13.64 8.83 18.73
C HIS A 25 12.29 8.13 18.97
N ASP A 26 11.30 8.37 18.11
CA ASP A 26 10.00 7.70 18.23
C ASP A 26 10.16 6.19 18.11
N ILE A 27 10.94 5.74 17.11
CA ILE A 27 11.22 4.32 16.87
C ILE A 27 12.00 3.70 18.03
N SER A 28 13.01 4.41 18.54
CA SER A 28 13.79 3.97 19.69
C SER A 28 12.91 3.72 20.91
N ARG A 29 12.01 4.66 21.22
CA ARG A 29 11.04 4.52 22.32
C ARG A 29 10.07 3.38 22.07
N LEU A 30 9.53 3.29 20.85
CA LEU A 30 8.55 2.29 20.45
C LEU A 30 9.10 0.87 20.56
N LEU A 31 10.33 0.65 20.11
CA LEU A 31 10.97 -0.67 20.07
C LEU A 31 11.87 -0.96 21.27
N GLN A 32 11.99 -0.01 22.20
CA GLN A 32 12.86 -0.09 23.37
C GLN A 32 14.33 -0.40 23.03
N VAL A 33 14.83 0.22 21.96
CA VAL A 33 16.24 0.11 21.53
C VAL A 33 16.94 1.45 21.63
N ASP A 34 18.27 1.44 21.72
CA ASP A 34 19.06 2.67 21.73
C ASP A 34 18.88 3.49 20.42
N PRO A 35 18.78 4.84 20.46
CA PRO A 35 18.63 5.67 19.26
C PRO A 35 19.76 5.51 18.22
N SER A 36 20.98 5.16 18.67
CA SER A 36 22.09 4.87 17.76
C SER A 36 21.86 3.59 16.96
N THR A 37 21.13 2.61 17.51
CA THR A 37 20.76 1.37 16.82
C THR A 37 19.83 1.66 15.65
N VAL A 38 18.81 2.49 15.87
CA VAL A 38 17.90 2.91 14.79
C VAL A 38 18.65 3.70 13.71
N SER A 39 19.55 4.60 14.12
CA SER A 39 20.40 5.33 13.17
C SER A 39 21.26 4.38 12.33
N LYS A 40 21.85 3.34 12.94
CA LYS A 40 22.64 2.32 12.23
C LYS A 40 21.81 1.51 11.25
N TRP A 41 20.58 1.13 11.60
CA TRP A 41 19.69 0.43 10.66
C TRP A 41 19.41 1.28 9.42
N ILE A 42 19.16 2.58 9.61
CA ILE A 42 18.91 3.51 8.50
C ILE A 42 20.17 3.74 7.67
N ASP A 43 21.31 4.01 8.32
CA ASP A 43 22.56 4.33 7.62
C ASP A 43 23.13 3.13 6.85
N ARG A 44 22.81 1.91 7.29
CA ARG A 44 23.11 0.66 6.56
C ARG A 44 22.08 0.32 5.48
N GLY A 45 21.01 1.11 5.33
CA GLY A 45 19.94 0.87 4.38
C GLY A 45 19.02 -0.31 4.73
N ILE A 46 19.10 -0.83 5.96
CA ILE A 46 18.26 -1.93 6.45
C ILE A 46 16.84 -1.41 6.75
N LEU A 47 16.75 -0.21 7.32
CA LEU A 47 15.48 0.49 7.55
C LEU A 47 15.36 1.67 6.57
N MET A 48 14.38 1.60 5.66
CA MET A 48 14.14 2.66 4.68
C MET A 48 13.72 3.96 5.38
N ALA A 49 14.36 5.06 5.00
CA ALA A 49 14.08 6.39 5.52
C ALA A 49 14.38 7.46 4.46
N PHE A 50 13.78 8.64 4.61
CA PHE A 50 14.20 9.84 3.90
C PHE A 50 14.72 10.89 4.89
N ARG A 51 15.35 11.94 4.38
CA ARG A 51 15.81 13.08 5.18
C ARG A 51 15.02 14.32 4.82
N THR A 52 14.68 15.13 5.82
CA THR A 52 14.18 16.49 5.60
C THR A 52 15.33 17.40 5.15
N PRO A 53 15.06 18.61 4.60
CA PRO A 53 16.11 19.57 4.26
C PRO A 53 17.06 19.91 5.43
N GLY A 54 16.57 19.86 6.67
CA GLY A 54 17.38 20.02 7.90
C GLY A 54 18.20 18.79 8.29
N GLY A 55 18.25 17.74 7.46
CA GLY A 55 19.06 16.55 7.67
C GLY A 55 18.46 15.47 8.58
N HIS A 56 17.29 15.73 9.20
CA HIS A 56 16.65 14.79 10.12
C HIS A 56 16.03 13.60 9.37
N ARG A 57 16.26 12.40 9.90
CA ARG A 57 15.69 11.15 9.36
C ARG A 57 14.18 11.06 9.64
N ARG A 58 13.42 10.55 8.67
CA ARG A 58 11.99 10.23 8.76
C ARG A 58 11.75 8.86 8.16
N VAL A 59 11.05 8.02 8.91
CA VAL A 59 10.66 6.67 8.53
C VAL A 59 9.15 6.63 8.45
N ARG A 60 8.61 6.03 7.40
CA ARG A 60 7.17 5.84 7.25
C ARG A 60 6.69 4.69 8.13
N SER A 61 5.45 4.71 8.60
CA SER A 61 4.89 3.62 9.42
C SER A 61 4.90 2.31 8.63
N THR A 62 4.63 2.39 7.33
CA THR A 62 4.72 1.27 6.39
C THR A 62 6.13 0.69 6.28
N ASP A 63 7.15 1.54 6.14
CA ASP A 63 8.56 1.12 6.05
C ASP A 63 9.05 0.51 7.38
N LEU A 64 8.66 1.09 8.53
CA LEU A 64 9.02 0.57 9.84
C LEU A 64 8.36 -0.77 10.12
N ARG A 65 7.06 -0.90 9.88
CA ARG A 65 6.34 -2.17 10.02
C ARG A 65 6.99 -3.24 9.15
N SER A 66 7.35 -2.87 7.93
CA SER A 66 8.02 -3.76 6.98
C SER A 66 9.36 -4.26 7.53
N PHE A 67 10.19 -3.36 8.02
CA PHE A 67 11.43 -3.72 8.70
C PHE A 67 11.19 -4.70 9.87
N LEU A 68 10.21 -4.45 10.73
CA LEU A 68 9.93 -5.31 11.88
C LEU A 68 9.54 -6.73 11.46
N ILE A 69 8.62 -6.87 10.50
CA ILE A 69 8.20 -8.18 10.00
C ILE A 69 9.36 -8.92 9.33
N ALA A 70 10.16 -8.21 8.51
CA ALA A 70 11.32 -8.80 7.84
C ALA A 70 12.31 -9.38 8.84
N HIS A 71 12.51 -8.69 9.96
CA HIS A 71 13.43 -9.08 11.03
C HIS A 71 12.77 -9.91 12.14
N GLN A 72 11.54 -10.40 11.95
CA GLN A 72 10.80 -11.22 12.92
C GLN A 72 10.65 -10.53 14.29
N MET A 73 10.55 -9.20 14.29
CA MET A 73 10.29 -8.40 15.48
C MET A 73 8.77 -8.20 15.66
N PRO A 74 8.28 -8.09 16.90
CA PRO A 74 6.88 -7.72 17.16
C PRO A 74 6.55 -6.38 16.50
N VAL A 75 5.36 -6.27 15.92
CA VAL A 75 4.83 -5.01 15.38
C VAL A 75 3.94 -4.38 16.47
N PRO A 76 4.34 -3.24 17.06
CA PRO A 76 3.51 -2.51 18.01
C PRO A 76 2.16 -2.11 17.42
N ASP A 77 1.09 -2.22 18.21
CA ASP A 77 -0.28 -1.86 17.80
C ASP A 77 -0.39 -0.38 17.39
N GLU A 78 0.49 0.49 17.90
CA GLU A 78 0.52 1.91 17.53
C GLU A 78 0.95 2.14 16.08
N LEU A 79 1.54 1.14 15.40
CA LEU A 79 1.79 1.18 13.95
C LEU A 79 0.54 0.78 13.12
N GLY A 80 -0.58 0.50 13.80
CA GLY A 80 -1.85 0.05 13.24
C GLY A 80 -1.95 -1.47 13.11
N SER A 81 -3.19 -1.99 13.07
CA SER A 81 -3.52 -3.32 12.53
C SER A 81 -3.11 -3.31 11.06
N GLY A 82 -1.86 -3.61 10.71
CA GLY A 82 -1.13 -4.80 11.09
C GLY A 82 -1.02 -5.71 9.87
N THR A 83 -1.85 -5.46 8.85
CA THR A 83 -1.85 -6.07 7.51
C THR A 83 -2.10 -5.01 6.42
N VAL A 84 -1.55 -5.23 5.23
CA VAL A 84 -1.88 -4.45 4.04
C VAL A 84 -3.18 -4.99 3.48
N LYS A 85 -4.26 -4.21 3.62
CA LYS A 85 -5.54 -4.42 2.95
C LYS A 85 -5.41 -4.30 1.43
N LEU A 86 -5.65 -5.40 0.72
CA LEU A 86 -5.68 -5.47 -0.73
C LEU A 86 -7.06 -5.92 -1.21
N LEU A 87 -7.55 -5.28 -2.28
CA LEU A 87 -8.77 -5.68 -2.98
C LEU A 87 -8.42 -6.24 -4.35
N VAL A 88 -8.83 -7.48 -4.62
CA VAL A 88 -8.64 -8.16 -5.91
C VAL A 88 -9.93 -8.10 -6.72
N VAL A 89 -9.83 -7.75 -7.98
CA VAL A 89 -10.96 -7.62 -8.89
C VAL A 89 -10.68 -8.48 -10.12
N ASP A 90 -11.50 -9.50 -10.32
CA ASP A 90 -11.39 -10.44 -11.44
C ASP A 90 -12.72 -11.17 -11.64
N ASP A 91 -13.30 -11.14 -12.83
CA ASP A 91 -14.59 -11.80 -13.10
C ASP A 91 -14.47 -13.33 -13.11
N GLU A 92 -13.26 -13.85 -13.30
CA GLU A 92 -12.98 -15.29 -13.26
C GLU A 92 -12.77 -15.78 -11.81
N ARG A 93 -13.81 -16.41 -11.24
CA ARG A 93 -13.72 -17.05 -9.91
C ARG A 93 -12.51 -17.97 -9.70
N PRO A 94 -12.09 -18.81 -10.68
CA PRO A 94 -10.90 -19.64 -10.53
C PRO A 94 -9.61 -18.83 -10.30
N VAL A 95 -9.52 -17.64 -10.90
CA VAL A 95 -8.37 -16.73 -10.72
C VAL A 95 -8.41 -16.13 -9.33
N LEU A 96 -9.56 -15.62 -8.87
CA LEU A 96 -9.73 -15.13 -7.50
C LEU A 96 -9.34 -16.19 -6.45
N ASP A 97 -9.78 -17.43 -6.65
CA ASP A 97 -9.47 -18.53 -5.74
C ASP A 97 -7.99 -18.90 -5.76
N ALA A 98 -7.34 -18.85 -6.93
CA ALA A 98 -5.91 -19.06 -7.05
C ALA A 98 -5.11 -17.98 -6.30
N ILE A 99 -5.48 -16.70 -6.47
CA ILE A 99 -4.85 -15.58 -5.78
C ILE A 99 -5.04 -15.72 -4.26
N LYS A 100 -6.27 -15.99 -3.79
CA LYS A 100 -6.53 -16.24 -2.36
C LYS A 100 -5.66 -17.35 -1.78
N ARG A 101 -5.52 -18.48 -2.49
CA ARG A 101 -4.65 -19.58 -2.08
C ARG A 101 -3.18 -19.16 -2.02
N ALA A 102 -2.72 -18.41 -3.02
CA ALA A 102 -1.34 -17.94 -3.08
C ALA A 102 -1.00 -16.92 -1.97
N PHE A 103 -1.97 -16.13 -1.52
CA PHE A 103 -1.81 -15.19 -0.40
C PHE A 103 -1.99 -15.83 1.00
N LYS A 104 -2.45 -17.08 1.10
CA LYS A 104 -2.66 -17.78 2.38
C LYS A 104 -1.43 -17.79 3.32
N PRO A 105 -0.18 -17.95 2.85
CA PRO A 105 1.00 -17.87 3.70
C PRO A 105 1.28 -16.46 4.26
N TYR A 106 0.64 -15.42 3.73
CA TYR A 106 0.90 -14.01 4.05
C TYR A 106 -0.25 -13.35 4.81
N THR A 107 -1.19 -14.10 5.39
CA THR A 107 -2.35 -13.55 6.13
C THR A 107 -1.96 -12.73 7.37
N ALA A 108 -0.78 -12.97 7.94
CA ALA A 108 -0.20 -12.14 8.99
C ALA A 108 0.25 -10.75 8.49
N GLN A 109 0.36 -10.57 7.17
CA GLN A 109 0.87 -9.36 6.54
C GLN A 109 -0.12 -8.68 5.59
N VAL A 110 -1.06 -9.44 5.02
CA VAL A 110 -2.00 -9.01 3.99
C VAL A 110 -3.40 -9.44 4.38
N GLU A 111 -4.34 -8.49 4.36
CA GLU A 111 -5.77 -8.78 4.41
C GLU A 111 -6.30 -8.69 2.98
N LEU A 112 -6.72 -9.83 2.43
CA LEU A 112 -7.16 -9.92 1.05
C LEU A 112 -8.69 -9.99 0.99
N GLN A 113 -9.30 -9.02 0.31
CA GLN A 113 -10.69 -9.08 -0.13
C GLN A 113 -10.75 -9.25 -1.65
N SER A 114 -11.84 -9.79 -2.16
CA SER A 114 -12.02 -10.00 -3.60
C SER A 114 -13.45 -9.74 -4.04
N THR A 115 -13.62 -9.21 -5.25
CA THR A 115 -14.90 -9.11 -5.95
C THR A 115 -14.73 -9.56 -7.41
N SER A 116 -15.82 -10.02 -8.01
CA SER A 116 -15.87 -10.40 -9.43
C SER A 116 -16.54 -9.34 -10.32
N SER A 117 -16.70 -8.12 -9.83
CA SER A 117 -17.29 -7.01 -10.59
C SER A 117 -16.46 -5.74 -10.40
N GLY A 118 -16.11 -5.09 -11.51
CA GLY A 118 -15.44 -3.80 -11.46
C GLY A 118 -16.34 -2.69 -10.92
N VAL A 119 -17.66 -2.79 -11.08
CA VAL A 119 -18.62 -1.85 -10.47
C VAL A 119 -18.64 -2.00 -8.95
N GLU A 120 -18.74 -3.22 -8.45
CA GLU A 120 -18.68 -3.49 -7.01
C GLU A 120 -17.32 -3.04 -6.43
N ALA A 121 -16.23 -3.22 -7.18
CA ALA A 121 -14.91 -2.75 -6.77
C ALA A 121 -14.86 -1.23 -6.52
N LEU A 122 -15.55 -0.42 -7.33
CA LEU A 122 -15.63 1.04 -7.14
C LEU A 122 -16.43 1.44 -5.88
N LEU A 123 -17.37 0.60 -5.45
CA LEU A 123 -18.08 0.77 -4.17
C LEU A 123 -17.16 0.38 -3.02
N LEU A 124 -16.58 -0.83 -3.07
CA LEU A 124 -15.72 -1.38 -2.03
C LEU A 124 -14.47 -0.54 -1.77
N VAL A 125 -13.82 0.01 -2.81
CA VAL A 125 -12.66 0.88 -2.62
C VAL A 125 -13.02 2.14 -1.82
N SER A 126 -14.25 2.63 -1.95
CA SER A 126 -14.75 3.80 -1.20
C SER A 126 -15.02 3.48 0.26
N GLU A 127 -15.62 2.32 0.52
CA GLU A 127 -16.04 1.90 1.86
C GLU A 127 -14.88 1.33 2.69
N GLN A 128 -14.12 0.41 2.09
CA GLN A 128 -13.08 -0.36 2.77
C GLN A 128 -11.74 0.36 2.82
N LYS A 129 -11.54 1.38 1.96
CA LYS A 129 -10.30 2.16 1.83
C LYS A 129 -9.05 1.27 1.82
N PRO A 130 -8.95 0.32 0.88
CA PRO A 130 -7.80 -0.57 0.82
C PRO A 130 -6.52 0.23 0.53
N HIS A 131 -5.38 -0.31 0.97
CA HIS A 131 -4.07 0.28 0.62
C HIS A 131 -3.73 0.05 -0.86
N GLY A 132 -4.31 -0.99 -1.45
CA GLY A 132 -4.00 -1.42 -2.79
C GLY A 132 -5.09 -2.21 -3.49
N MET A 133 -5.04 -2.20 -4.82
CA MET A 133 -5.92 -3.00 -5.66
C MET A 133 -5.14 -3.78 -6.72
N LEU A 134 -5.56 -5.01 -6.96
CA LEU A 134 -5.17 -5.85 -8.09
C LEU A 134 -6.38 -5.94 -9.02
N ILE A 135 -6.28 -5.38 -10.22
CA ILE A 135 -7.43 -5.19 -11.11
C ILE A 135 -7.19 -5.91 -12.42
N ASP A 136 -8.02 -6.90 -12.75
CA ASP A 136 -8.02 -7.47 -14.09
C ASP A 136 -8.44 -6.43 -15.14
N LEU A 137 -7.76 -6.43 -16.29
CA LEU A 137 -8.07 -5.51 -17.38
C LEU A 137 -9.31 -5.92 -18.18
N ASN A 138 -9.58 -7.22 -18.29
CA ASN A 138 -10.53 -7.78 -19.24
C ASN A 138 -11.79 -8.28 -18.52
N MET A 139 -12.57 -7.36 -17.96
CA MET A 139 -13.85 -7.68 -17.30
C MET A 139 -15.05 -7.31 -18.18
N PRO A 140 -16.15 -8.08 -18.14
CA PRO A 140 -17.31 -7.89 -19.02
C PRO A 140 -18.19 -6.69 -18.63
N ASP A 141 -18.15 -6.23 -17.38
CA ASP A 141 -18.98 -5.13 -16.88
C ASP A 141 -18.34 -3.76 -17.13
N ILE A 142 -17.09 -3.59 -16.68
CA ILE A 142 -16.30 -2.37 -16.84
C ILE A 142 -14.83 -2.73 -17.03
N ASP A 143 -14.19 -2.11 -18.02
CA ASP A 143 -12.76 -2.27 -18.29
C ASP A 143 -11.92 -1.90 -17.05
N GLY A 144 -10.95 -2.73 -16.68
CA GLY A 144 -10.05 -2.48 -15.56
C GLY A 144 -9.24 -1.18 -15.68
N LEU A 145 -8.93 -0.74 -16.91
CA LEU A 145 -8.33 0.58 -17.14
C LEU A 145 -9.30 1.70 -16.74
N GLU A 146 -10.58 1.54 -17.03
CA GLU A 146 -11.60 2.51 -16.67
C GLU A 146 -11.83 2.54 -15.15
N VAL A 147 -11.78 1.39 -14.47
CA VAL A 147 -11.76 1.33 -13.00
C VAL A 147 -10.59 2.17 -12.45
N CYS A 148 -9.39 2.00 -13.01
CA CYS A 148 -8.21 2.77 -12.60
C CYS A 148 -8.42 4.29 -12.78
N ARG A 149 -8.88 4.71 -13.96
CA ARG A 149 -9.15 6.14 -14.24
C ARG A 149 -10.17 6.73 -13.27
N ARG A 150 -11.25 6.02 -12.98
CA ARG A 150 -12.30 6.47 -12.04
C ARG A 150 -11.80 6.60 -10.61
N ILE A 151 -10.93 5.70 -10.17
CA ILE A 151 -10.28 5.81 -8.86
C ILE A 151 -9.35 7.02 -8.82
N ARG A 152 -8.56 7.24 -9.88
CA ARG A 152 -7.62 8.37 -9.97
C ARG A 152 -8.29 9.74 -10.12
N ALA A 153 -9.49 9.78 -10.68
CA ALA A 153 -10.31 11.00 -10.70
C ALA A 153 -10.74 11.47 -9.29
N ARG A 154 -10.63 10.62 -8.27
CA ARG A 154 -11.03 10.90 -6.89
C ARG A 154 -9.80 11.20 -6.02
N LYS A 155 -9.60 12.47 -5.65
CA LYS A 155 -8.45 12.91 -4.79
C LYS A 155 -8.31 12.09 -3.51
N GLN A 156 -9.41 11.73 -2.88
CA GLN A 156 -9.42 10.94 -1.64
C GLN A 156 -8.88 9.51 -1.80
N MET A 157 -8.66 9.04 -3.03
CA MET A 157 -8.14 7.70 -3.35
C MET A 157 -6.77 7.74 -4.03
N GLU A 158 -6.12 8.90 -4.09
CA GLU A 158 -4.80 9.06 -4.72
C GLU A 158 -3.74 8.17 -4.08
N SER A 159 -3.86 7.89 -2.77
CA SER A 159 -2.96 7.01 -2.03
C SER A 159 -3.15 5.51 -2.32
N VAL A 160 -4.25 5.11 -2.96
CA VAL A 160 -4.52 3.69 -3.27
C VAL A 160 -3.58 3.27 -4.39
N ARG A 161 -2.72 2.29 -4.12
CA ARG A 161 -1.81 1.73 -5.13
C ARG A 161 -2.56 0.78 -6.04
N LEU A 162 -2.56 1.07 -7.34
CA LEU A 162 -3.29 0.29 -8.34
C LEU A 162 -2.29 -0.55 -9.15
N ILE A 163 -2.52 -1.85 -9.24
CA ILE A 163 -1.76 -2.76 -10.10
C ILE A 163 -2.77 -3.46 -11.00
N THR A 164 -2.52 -3.44 -12.30
CA THR A 164 -3.38 -4.15 -13.25
C THR A 164 -2.86 -5.56 -13.52
N MET A 165 -3.76 -6.48 -13.83
CA MET A 165 -3.46 -7.87 -14.19
C MET A 165 -3.97 -8.15 -15.60
N THR A 166 -3.23 -8.93 -16.39
CA THR A 166 -3.66 -9.29 -17.75
C THR A 166 -3.07 -10.62 -18.20
N SER A 167 -3.80 -11.35 -19.05
CA SER A 167 -3.27 -12.51 -19.77
C SER A 167 -2.45 -12.11 -21.00
N ASN A 168 -2.63 -10.89 -21.53
CA ASN A 168 -1.90 -10.37 -22.69
C ASN A 168 -0.96 -9.24 -22.29
N HIS A 169 0.24 -9.60 -21.83
CA HIS A 169 1.23 -8.65 -21.34
C HIS A 169 2.08 -8.10 -22.50
N SER A 170 1.60 -7.04 -23.15
CA SER A 170 2.34 -6.30 -24.18
C SER A 170 2.84 -4.95 -23.67
N PRO A 171 3.89 -4.36 -24.28
CA PRO A 171 4.37 -3.03 -23.91
C PRO A 171 3.28 -1.95 -23.98
N ASP A 172 2.39 -2.03 -24.98
CA ASP A 172 1.28 -1.10 -25.13
C ASP A 172 0.28 -1.20 -23.97
N VAL A 173 -0.04 -2.42 -23.53
CA VAL A 173 -0.93 -2.65 -22.38
C VAL A 173 -0.30 -2.12 -21.09
N VAL A 174 1.00 -2.35 -20.89
CA VAL A 174 1.74 -1.81 -19.72
C VAL A 174 1.69 -0.29 -19.69
N GLU A 175 1.87 0.36 -20.85
CA GLU A 175 1.83 1.81 -20.96
C GLU A 175 0.41 2.35 -20.72
N GLN A 176 -0.62 1.73 -21.29
CA GLN A 176 -2.02 2.11 -21.05
C GLN A 176 -2.40 1.99 -19.56
N SER A 177 -1.96 0.93 -18.88
CA SER A 177 -2.15 0.77 -17.43
C SER A 177 -1.51 1.92 -16.64
N LYS A 178 -0.28 2.30 -16.98
CA LYS A 178 0.40 3.43 -16.33
C LYS A 178 -0.33 4.75 -16.55
N GLN A 179 -0.78 5.00 -17.78
CA GLN A 179 -1.55 6.21 -18.12
C GLN A 179 -2.90 6.25 -17.39
N ALA A 180 -3.51 5.09 -17.13
CA ALA A 180 -4.70 4.99 -16.28
C ALA A 180 -4.41 5.17 -14.78
N GLY A 181 -3.13 5.31 -14.39
CA GLY A 181 -2.66 5.58 -13.04
C GLY A 181 -2.32 4.35 -12.21
N ALA A 182 -2.14 3.19 -12.85
CA ALA A 182 -1.54 2.02 -12.23
C ALA A 182 -0.02 2.21 -12.06
N ILE A 183 0.54 1.66 -10.97
CA ILE A 183 1.99 1.70 -10.72
C ILE A 183 2.72 0.57 -11.46
N ALA A 184 2.01 -0.50 -11.83
CA ALA A 184 2.53 -1.65 -12.52
C ALA A 184 1.41 -2.42 -13.24
N CYS A 185 1.80 -3.22 -14.24
CA CYS A 185 0.93 -4.18 -14.92
C CYS A 185 1.61 -5.55 -14.88
N LEU A 186 0.93 -6.54 -14.30
CA LEU A 186 1.45 -7.89 -14.06
C LEU A 186 0.75 -8.90 -14.99
N ALA A 187 1.51 -9.90 -15.44
CA ALA A 187 0.97 -11.00 -16.22
C ALA A 187 0.25 -12.00 -15.29
N LYS A 188 -0.83 -12.61 -15.79
CA LYS A 188 -1.44 -13.81 -15.21
C LYS A 188 -0.66 -15.06 -15.66
N PRO A 189 -0.39 -16.06 -14.79
CA PRO A 189 -0.74 -16.12 -13.38
C PRO A 189 0.11 -15.19 -12.51
N LEU A 190 -0.53 -14.58 -11.51
CA LEU A 190 0.06 -13.57 -10.64
C LEU A 190 1.17 -14.15 -9.76
N ASP A 191 2.35 -13.53 -9.81
CA ASP A 191 3.43 -13.78 -8.85
C ASP A 191 3.22 -12.95 -7.58
N VAL A 192 2.88 -13.62 -6.48
CA VAL A 192 2.64 -12.97 -5.19
C VAL A 192 3.87 -12.22 -4.69
N GLN A 193 5.09 -12.69 -4.98
CA GLN A 193 6.31 -12.03 -4.53
C GLN A 193 6.45 -10.63 -5.14
N GLN A 194 6.19 -10.51 -6.45
CA GLN A 194 6.19 -9.22 -7.15
C GLN A 194 5.14 -8.27 -6.57
N VAL A 195 3.96 -8.79 -6.20
CA VAL A 195 2.92 -7.98 -5.55
C VAL A 195 3.39 -7.47 -4.20
N LEU A 196 3.96 -8.34 -3.36
CA LEU A 196 4.49 -7.95 -2.06
C LEU A 196 5.56 -6.86 -2.22
N GLU A 197 6.49 -7.01 -3.16
CA GLU A 197 7.51 -5.99 -3.47
C GLU A 197 6.90 -4.65 -3.90
N LEU A 198 5.91 -4.65 -4.81
CA LEU A 198 5.25 -3.44 -5.29
C LEU A 198 4.46 -2.71 -4.20
N PHE A 199 3.92 -3.46 -3.22
CA PHE A 199 3.30 -2.90 -2.02
C PHE A 199 4.29 -2.67 -0.87
N ARG A 200 5.59 -2.94 -1.09
CA ARG A 200 6.66 -2.84 -0.09
C ARG A 200 6.40 -3.67 1.16
N ILE A 201 5.76 -4.81 0.99
CA ILE A 201 5.48 -5.78 2.04
C ILE A 201 6.68 -6.73 2.12
N PRO A 202 7.28 -6.92 3.30
CA PRO A 202 8.41 -7.81 3.44
C PRO A 202 8.05 -9.25 3.13
N LEU A 203 8.93 -9.89 2.41
CA LEU A 203 8.95 -11.33 2.34
C LEU A 203 9.35 -11.81 3.73
N ALA A 204 8.45 -12.50 4.44
CA ALA A 204 8.82 -13.12 5.69
C ALA A 204 10.02 -14.03 5.42
N LEU A 205 11.15 -13.75 6.08
CA LEU A 205 12.34 -14.59 6.01
C LEU A 205 11.98 -15.97 6.57
N GLY A 206 11.56 -16.91 5.72
CA GLY A 206 11.11 -18.21 6.22
C GLY A 206 10.43 -19.20 5.26
N VAL A 207 10.01 -18.81 4.05
CA VAL A 207 9.51 -19.82 3.09
C VAL A 207 10.68 -20.35 2.28
N LYS A 208 11.36 -21.37 2.81
CA LYS A 208 12.30 -22.18 2.01
C LYS A 208 11.55 -22.78 0.82
N LYS A 209 12.19 -22.75 -0.35
CA LYS A 209 11.79 -23.48 -1.57
C LYS A 209 11.57 -24.95 -1.29
#